data_AF-A0A2J0M4B9-F1
#
_entry.id   AF-A0A2J0M4B9-F1
#
_cell.length_a   1.000
_cell.length_b   1.000
_cell.length_c   1.000
_cell.angle_alpha   90.00
_cell.angle_beta   90.00
_cell.angle_gamma   90.00
#
_symmetry.space_group_name_H-M   'P 1'
#
loop_
_entity.id
_entity.type
_entity.pdbx_description
1 polymer ?
#
loop_
_entity_poly.entity_id
_entity_poly.type
_entity_poly.pdbx_seq_one_letter_code
_entity_poly.pdbx_strand_id
1 'polypeptide(L)'
;KVRDTYSDRFFFEEFLTEKLVDDLDLYIYASIEHPDGSITDIIIEDDWQVIKRLLVQAHTTFGIPHIEVTDGNYKGRRELYLKHLFEEAPLDPEYREKTMEHIYDLWQNPVHLETVEIELKIPEDRLAILSDIFGSIPQKILDELGIDKKEKGVIYTYDGKKHTVWEIELKRNKNSQLRLS
;
A
#
# COMPACT_ATOMS: atom_id res chain seq x y z
N LYS A 1 31.61 12.03 12.59
CA LYS A 1 30.34 12.79 12.73
C LYS A 1 29.50 12.53 11.51
N VAL A 2 28.57 11.57 11.60
CA VAL A 2 27.64 11.23 10.50
C VAL A 2 26.20 11.44 11.01
N ARG A 3 25.92 11.04 12.26
CA ARG A 3 24.66 11.35 12.97
C ARG A 3 24.31 12.83 13.13
N ASP A 4 25.28 13.73 13.01
CA ASP A 4 25.04 15.18 13.12
C ASP A 4 24.57 15.81 11.80
N THR A 5 24.68 15.10 10.67
CA THR A 5 24.52 15.65 9.32
C THR A 5 23.45 14.93 8.51
N TYR A 6 23.17 13.66 8.80
CA TYR A 6 22.20 12.85 8.07
C TYR A 6 20.97 12.58 8.94
N SER A 7 19.78 12.82 8.39
CA SER A 7 18.54 12.30 8.98
C SER A 7 18.45 10.79 8.77
N ASP A 8 17.64 10.10 9.57
CA ASP A 8 17.43 8.65 9.46
C ASP A 8 16.99 8.25 8.04
N ARG A 9 16.21 9.10 7.37
CA ARG A 9 15.85 8.94 5.97
C ARG A 9 17.08 8.90 5.04
N PHE A 10 17.96 9.89 5.12
CA PHE A 10 19.18 9.91 4.29
C PHE A 10 20.09 8.72 4.60
N PHE A 11 20.08 8.22 5.84
CA PHE A 11 20.80 7.02 6.19
C PHE A 11 20.33 5.81 5.38
N PHE A 12 19.00 5.57 5.33
CA PHE A 12 18.46 4.48 4.53
C PHE A 12 18.67 4.68 3.03
N GLU A 13 18.52 5.91 2.52
CA GLU A 13 18.70 6.20 1.09
C GLU A 13 20.14 5.94 0.62
N GLU A 14 21.15 6.37 1.38
CA GLU A 14 22.54 6.35 0.93
C GLU A 14 23.31 5.10 1.41
N PHE A 15 23.05 4.62 2.63
CA PHE A 15 23.89 3.62 3.27
C PHE A 15 23.28 2.22 3.34
N LEU A 16 21.96 2.08 3.11
CA LEU A 16 21.34 0.76 3.01
C LEU A 16 21.62 0.16 1.62
N THR A 17 22.73 -0.55 1.52
CA THR A 17 23.15 -1.30 0.32
C THR A 17 22.71 -2.76 0.40
N GLU A 18 22.56 -3.45 -0.73
CA GLU A 18 22.29 -4.90 -0.81
C GLU A 18 23.14 -5.71 0.18
N LYS A 19 24.47 -5.56 0.12
CA LYS A 19 25.38 -6.23 1.04
C LYS A 19 25.06 -5.98 2.52
N LEU A 20 24.62 -4.77 2.87
CA LEU A 20 24.30 -4.42 4.25
C LEU A 20 22.97 -5.03 4.68
N VAL A 21 22.00 -5.13 3.77
CA VAL A 21 20.72 -5.83 4.00
C VAL A 21 20.99 -7.31 4.29
N ASP A 22 21.86 -7.94 3.50
CA ASP A 22 22.27 -9.33 3.68
C ASP A 22 23.09 -9.51 4.97
N ASP A 23 24.09 -8.66 5.22
CA ASP A 23 24.95 -8.74 6.42
C ASP A 23 24.16 -8.55 7.73
N LEU A 24 23.01 -7.88 7.66
CA LEU A 24 22.12 -7.62 8.80
C LEU A 24 20.92 -8.58 8.86
N ASP A 25 20.82 -9.54 7.94
CA ASP A 25 19.67 -10.43 7.80
C ASP A 25 18.33 -9.67 7.82
N LEU A 26 18.23 -8.58 7.05
CA LEU A 26 17.01 -7.79 7.00
C LEU A 26 15.98 -8.45 6.08
N TYR A 27 14.77 -8.63 6.61
CA TYR A 27 13.61 -9.14 5.88
C TYR A 27 12.32 -8.60 6.51
N ILE A 28 11.24 -8.62 5.73
CA ILE A 28 9.91 -8.30 6.24
C ILE A 28 9.23 -9.60 6.59
N TYR A 29 8.59 -9.67 7.75
CA TYR A 29 7.87 -10.86 8.20
C TYR A 29 6.43 -10.52 8.59
N ALA A 30 5.55 -11.52 8.50
CA ALA A 30 4.20 -11.49 9.03
C ALA A 30 4.14 -12.48 10.19
N SER A 31 3.61 -12.02 11.32
CA SER A 31 3.24 -12.89 12.42
C SER A 31 1.82 -13.35 12.23
N ILE A 32 1.64 -14.66 12.29
CA ILE A 32 0.34 -15.30 12.16
C ILE A 32 0.00 -15.91 13.50
N GLU A 33 -1.15 -15.51 14.05
CA GLU A 33 -1.73 -16.13 15.22
C GLU A 33 -2.68 -17.26 14.80
N HIS A 34 -2.39 -18.45 15.29
CA HIS A 34 -3.19 -19.65 15.05
C HIS A 34 -4.36 -19.72 16.04
N PRO A 35 -5.42 -20.49 15.73
CA PRO A 35 -6.55 -20.70 16.66
C PRO A 35 -6.15 -21.33 18.00
N ASP A 36 -5.00 -22.00 18.06
CA ASP A 36 -4.43 -22.60 19.28
C ASP A 36 -3.57 -21.61 20.09
N GLY A 37 -3.44 -20.36 19.63
CA GLY A 37 -2.65 -19.30 20.27
C GLY A 37 -1.15 -19.36 19.98
N SER A 38 -0.69 -20.26 19.10
CA SER A 38 0.70 -20.24 18.62
C SER A 38 0.91 -19.11 17.61
N ILE A 39 2.13 -18.56 17.58
CA ILE A 39 2.52 -17.51 16.63
C ILE A 39 3.58 -18.07 15.69
N THR A 40 3.36 -17.97 14.38
CA THR A 40 4.35 -18.32 13.36
C THR A 40 4.77 -17.08 12.60
N ASP A 41 6.06 -16.78 12.60
CA ASP A 41 6.65 -15.69 11.82
C ASP A 41 7.09 -16.21 10.46
N ILE A 42 6.68 -15.53 9.39
CA ILE A 42 6.96 -15.93 8.01
C ILE A 42 7.54 -14.77 7.25
N ILE A 43 8.66 -15.01 6.56
CA ILE A 43 9.28 -14.01 5.71
C ILE A 43 8.38 -13.72 4.50
N ILE A 44 7.96 -12.47 4.38
CA ILE A 44 7.11 -11.90 3.33
C ILE A 44 7.94 -11.38 2.16
N GLU A 45 9.10 -10.80 2.46
CA GLU A 45 9.94 -10.12 1.48
C GLU A 45 11.39 -10.16 1.92
N ASP A 46 12.26 -10.48 0.97
CA ASP A 46 13.72 -10.51 1.11
C ASP A 46 14.46 -9.74 0.00
N ASP A 47 13.75 -9.16 -0.98
CA ASP A 47 14.37 -8.28 -1.98
C ASP A 47 14.85 -6.97 -1.32
N TRP A 48 16.17 -6.75 -1.38
CA TRP A 48 16.83 -5.61 -0.75
C TRP A 48 16.29 -4.26 -1.26
N GLN A 49 15.88 -4.17 -2.54
CA GLN A 49 15.31 -2.95 -3.10
C GLN A 49 13.94 -2.66 -2.50
N VAL A 50 13.12 -3.70 -2.28
CA VAL A 50 11.80 -3.57 -1.67
C VAL A 50 11.94 -3.20 -0.19
N ILE A 51 12.80 -3.91 0.55
CA ILE A 51 13.11 -3.63 1.95
C ILE A 51 13.58 -2.18 2.12
N LYS A 52 14.52 -1.74 1.27
CA LYS A 52 15.02 -0.35 1.29
C LYS A 52 13.92 0.67 1.04
N ARG A 53 13.08 0.47 0.02
CA ARG A 53 11.96 1.38 -0.27
C ARG A 53 11.02 1.49 0.93
N LEU A 54 10.64 0.37 1.54
CA LEU A 54 9.72 0.34 2.67
C LEU A 54 10.31 1.01 3.92
N LEU A 55 11.60 0.79 4.21
CA LEU A 55 12.28 1.49 5.31
C LEU A 55 12.39 2.99 5.07
N VAL A 56 12.72 3.42 3.85
CA VAL A 56 12.75 4.84 3.48
C VAL A 56 11.36 5.47 3.63
N GLN A 57 10.31 4.79 3.16
CA GLN A 57 8.92 5.26 3.25
C GLN A 57 8.44 5.38 4.70
N ALA A 58 8.74 4.39 5.54
CA ALA A 58 8.42 4.42 6.97
C ALA A 58 9.03 5.64 7.68
N HIS A 59 10.18 6.12 7.21
CA HIS A 59 10.88 7.29 7.77
C HIS A 59 10.64 8.59 7.00
N THR A 60 9.88 8.56 5.90
CA THR A 60 9.55 9.74 5.10
C THR A 60 8.12 10.21 5.38
N THR A 61 7.17 9.30 5.29
CA THR A 61 5.73 9.62 5.37
C THR A 61 5.09 9.01 6.62
N PHE A 62 5.84 8.23 7.42
CA PHE A 62 5.36 7.57 8.65
C PHE A 62 4.06 6.76 8.45
N GLY A 63 3.90 6.15 7.26
CA GLY A 63 2.69 5.40 6.91
C GLY A 63 1.45 6.26 6.64
N ILE A 64 1.58 7.58 6.58
CA ILE A 64 0.49 8.48 6.18
C ILE A 64 0.34 8.37 4.64
N PRO A 65 -0.84 8.00 4.12
CA PRO A 65 -1.03 7.89 2.68
C PRO A 65 -0.99 9.26 2.00
N HIS A 66 -0.35 9.33 0.84
CA HIS A 66 -0.22 10.56 0.06
C HIS A 66 -1.39 10.69 -0.93
N ILE A 67 -2.30 11.62 -0.65
CA ILE A 67 -3.48 11.86 -1.48
C ILE A 67 -3.45 13.30 -1.99
N GLU A 68 -3.54 13.46 -3.31
CA GLU A 68 -3.55 14.76 -3.96
C GLU A 68 -4.93 15.09 -4.56
N VAL A 69 -5.31 16.37 -4.51
CA VAL A 69 -6.47 16.88 -5.24
C VAL A 69 -6.05 17.15 -6.68
N THR A 70 -6.56 16.35 -7.61
CA THR A 70 -6.25 16.50 -9.04
C THR A 70 -7.24 17.42 -9.77
N ASP A 71 -8.50 17.44 -9.34
CA ASP A 71 -9.54 18.30 -9.91
C ASP A 71 -10.58 18.68 -8.84
N GLY A 72 -10.80 19.98 -8.63
CA GLY A 72 -11.82 20.53 -7.72
C GLY A 72 -13.13 20.91 -8.41
N ASN A 73 -13.25 20.73 -9.72
CA ASN A 73 -14.47 20.92 -10.47
C ASN A 73 -14.67 19.78 -11.46
N TYR A 74 -14.55 18.56 -10.95
CA TYR A 74 -14.58 17.37 -11.77
C TYR A 74 -15.86 17.31 -12.60
N LYS A 75 -15.69 17.14 -13.93
CA LYS A 75 -16.76 17.13 -14.94
C LYS A 75 -17.65 18.39 -14.93
N GLY A 76 -17.19 19.52 -14.39
CA GLY A 76 -17.95 20.75 -14.29
C GLY A 76 -19.07 20.71 -13.25
N ARG A 77 -19.05 19.75 -12.32
CA ARG A 77 -20.12 19.51 -11.34
C ARG A 77 -19.73 19.90 -9.91
N ARG A 78 -18.59 20.59 -9.72
CA ARG A 78 -18.01 20.89 -8.40
C ARG A 78 -17.76 19.64 -7.56
N GLU A 79 -17.60 18.50 -8.21
CA GLU A 79 -17.19 17.24 -7.60
C GLU A 79 -15.68 17.28 -7.37
N LEU A 80 -15.21 16.65 -6.29
CA LEU A 80 -13.80 16.58 -5.95
C LEU A 80 -13.20 15.29 -6.48
N TYR A 81 -12.07 15.36 -7.18
CA TYR A 81 -11.32 14.19 -7.64
C TYR A 81 -9.96 14.12 -6.94
N LEU A 82 -9.84 13.12 -6.08
CA LEU A 82 -8.66 12.78 -5.32
C LEU A 82 -7.93 11.62 -5.99
N LYS A 83 -6.60 11.66 -5.92
CA LYS A 83 -5.75 10.57 -6.37
C LYS A 83 -4.81 10.15 -5.25
N HIS A 84 -4.87 8.88 -4.89
CA HIS A 84 -3.88 8.25 -4.04
C HIS A 84 -2.62 7.96 -4.87
N LEU A 85 -1.50 8.55 -4.47
CA LEU A 85 -0.19 8.20 -5.00
C LEU A 85 0.23 6.90 -4.33
N PHE A 86 -0.01 5.79 -5.02
CA PHE A 86 0.24 4.45 -4.50
C PHE A 86 1.75 4.23 -4.29
N GLU A 87 2.14 4.21 -3.02
CA GLU A 87 3.50 3.94 -2.55
C GLU A 87 3.50 2.57 -1.84
N GLU A 88 3.37 1.48 -2.62
CA GLU A 88 3.49 0.07 -2.17
C GLU A 88 2.43 -0.45 -1.17
N ALA A 89 1.69 0.42 -0.49
CA ALA A 89 0.67 0.06 0.50
C ALA A 89 -0.75 0.45 0.04
N PRO A 90 -1.73 -0.48 0.10
CA PRO A 90 -3.13 -0.13 -0.12
C PRO A 90 -3.68 0.71 1.04
N LEU A 91 -4.76 1.45 0.78
CA LEU A 91 -5.48 2.17 1.82
C LEU A 91 -6.25 1.20 2.70
N ASP A 92 -6.23 1.44 4.01
CA ASP A 92 -7.12 0.74 4.93
C ASP A 92 -8.59 1.03 4.58
N PRO A 93 -9.45 0.00 4.40
CA PRO A 93 -10.83 0.19 3.97
C PRO A 93 -11.67 1.07 4.92
N GLU A 94 -11.52 0.90 6.23
CA GLU A 94 -12.31 1.62 7.23
C GLU A 94 -11.90 3.09 7.28
N TYR A 95 -10.60 3.36 7.30
CA TYR A 95 -10.09 4.73 7.28
C TYR A 95 -10.41 5.44 5.97
N ARG A 96 -10.30 4.74 4.83
CA ARG A 96 -10.65 5.28 3.51
C ARG A 96 -12.10 5.76 3.49
N GLU A 97 -13.04 4.90 3.88
CA GLU A 97 -14.48 5.19 3.84
C GLU A 97 -14.82 6.38 4.74
N LYS A 98 -14.39 6.35 6.00
CA LYS A 98 -14.62 7.47 6.94
C LYS A 98 -13.96 8.76 6.49
N THR A 99 -12.76 8.68 5.91
CA THR A 99 -12.06 9.87 5.39
C THR A 99 -12.84 10.51 4.24
N MET A 100 -13.38 9.71 3.32
CA MET A 100 -14.22 10.22 2.24
C MET A 100 -15.51 10.87 2.74
N GLU A 101 -16.13 10.30 3.78
CA GLU A 101 -17.30 10.89 4.45
C GLU A 101 -16.98 12.26 5.05
N HIS A 102 -15.89 12.37 5.81
CA HIS A 102 -15.47 13.65 6.39
C HIS A 102 -15.08 14.69 5.32
N ILE A 103 -14.45 14.27 4.23
CA ILE A 103 -14.13 15.19 3.12
C ILE A 103 -15.42 15.69 2.46
N TYR A 104 -16.42 14.83 2.29
CA TYR A 104 -17.73 15.24 1.80
C TYR A 104 -18.40 16.24 2.76
N ASP A 105 -18.30 16.05 4.06
CA ASP A 105 -18.85 17.01 5.04
C ASP A 105 -18.20 18.40 4.91
N LEU A 106 -16.92 18.47 4.55
CA LEU A 106 -16.24 19.74 4.30
C LEU A 106 -16.55 20.32 2.92
N TRP A 107 -16.62 19.47 1.89
CA TRP A 107 -16.73 19.88 0.49
C TRP A 107 -18.18 20.05 -0.01
N GLN A 108 -19.14 19.38 0.64
CA GLN A 108 -20.59 19.40 0.38
C GLN A 108 -21.01 18.89 -1.02
N ASN A 109 -20.11 18.27 -1.77
CA ASN A 109 -20.37 17.70 -3.08
C ASN A 109 -19.68 16.32 -3.19
N PRO A 110 -20.10 15.45 -4.14
CA PRO A 110 -19.52 14.12 -4.26
C PRO A 110 -17.99 14.13 -4.40
N VAL A 111 -17.37 13.14 -3.75
CA VAL A 111 -15.91 12.97 -3.70
C VAL A 111 -15.54 11.66 -4.37
N HIS A 112 -14.61 11.72 -5.31
CA HIS A 112 -14.04 10.60 -6.01
C HIS A 112 -12.60 10.37 -5.54
N LEU A 113 -12.23 9.13 -5.26
CA LEU A 113 -10.88 8.74 -4.85
C LEU A 113 -10.39 7.60 -5.73
N GLU A 114 -9.40 7.91 -6.58
CA GLU A 114 -8.66 6.93 -7.37
C GLU A 114 -7.55 6.30 -6.51
N THR A 115 -7.53 4.97 -6.39
CA THR A 115 -6.49 4.21 -5.70
C THR A 115 -6.24 2.87 -6.40
N VAL A 116 -5.18 2.18 -5.99
CA VAL A 116 -4.89 0.80 -6.40
C VAL A 116 -5.27 -0.14 -5.24
N GLU A 117 -5.97 -1.21 -5.56
CA GLU A 117 -6.17 -2.35 -4.67
C GLU A 117 -5.36 -3.55 -5.18
N ILE A 118 -4.88 -4.35 -4.23
CA ILE A 118 -4.15 -5.58 -4.51
C ILE A 118 -5.14 -6.73 -4.33
N GLU A 119 -5.54 -7.39 -5.42
CA GLU A 119 -6.37 -8.59 -5.36
C GLU A 119 -5.45 -9.83 -5.40
N LEU A 120 -5.53 -10.63 -4.34
CA LEU A 120 -4.84 -11.90 -4.23
C LEU A 120 -5.77 -13.01 -4.71
N LYS A 121 -5.55 -13.54 -5.91
CA LYS A 121 -6.29 -14.71 -6.41
C LYS A 121 -5.69 -16.00 -5.88
N ILE A 122 -6.11 -16.40 -4.70
CA ILE A 122 -5.70 -17.69 -4.12
C ILE A 122 -6.59 -18.80 -4.71
N PRO A 123 -6.02 -19.85 -5.35
CA PRO A 123 -6.78 -21.02 -5.79
C PRO A 123 -7.52 -21.70 -4.63
N GLU A 124 -8.82 -21.99 -4.79
CA GLU A 124 -9.69 -22.52 -3.71
C GLU A 124 -9.16 -23.81 -3.08
N ASP A 125 -8.48 -24.65 -3.86
CA ASP A 125 -7.87 -25.92 -3.44
C ASP A 125 -6.70 -25.74 -2.46
N ARG A 126 -6.00 -24.61 -2.52
CA ARG A 126 -4.92 -24.26 -1.59
C ARG A 126 -5.41 -23.37 -0.44
N LEU A 127 -6.55 -22.72 -0.61
CA LEU A 127 -7.12 -21.76 0.33
C LEU A 127 -7.49 -22.41 1.66
N ALA A 128 -8.01 -23.64 1.66
CA ALA A 128 -8.36 -24.38 2.88
C ALA A 128 -7.11 -24.79 3.71
N ILE A 129 -6.04 -25.20 3.05
CA ILE A 129 -4.77 -25.57 3.71
C ILE A 129 -4.11 -24.31 4.28
N LEU A 130 -4.13 -23.22 3.52
CA LEU A 130 -3.50 -21.96 3.91
C LEU A 130 -4.33 -21.19 4.94
N SER A 131 -5.66 -21.30 4.96
CA SER A 131 -6.49 -20.64 5.97
C SER A 131 -6.33 -21.28 7.35
N ASP A 132 -6.20 -22.61 7.39
CA ASP A 132 -6.02 -23.36 8.63
C ASP A 132 -4.62 -23.14 9.23
N ILE A 133 -3.62 -22.86 8.39
CA ILE A 133 -2.24 -22.66 8.82
C ILE A 133 -1.90 -21.17 8.96
N PHE A 134 -2.52 -20.26 8.20
CA PHE A 134 -1.95 -18.92 8.03
C PHE A 134 -2.78 -17.73 8.49
N GLY A 135 -4.08 -17.80 8.86
CA GLY A 135 -4.82 -16.65 9.43
C GLY A 135 -4.92 -15.39 8.53
N SER A 136 -3.79 -14.74 8.22
CA SER A 136 -3.52 -13.79 7.13
C SER A 136 -2.31 -14.26 6.30
N ILE A 137 -2.43 -14.30 4.97
CA ILE A 137 -1.43 -14.93 4.09
C ILE A 137 -0.26 -13.97 3.75
N PRO A 138 0.99 -14.33 4.07
CA PRO A 138 2.21 -13.62 3.67
C PRO A 138 2.41 -13.56 2.15
N GLN A 139 2.91 -12.44 1.64
CA GLN A 139 3.13 -12.22 0.21
C GLN A 139 4.13 -13.19 -0.45
N LYS A 140 5.24 -13.54 0.21
CA LYS A 140 6.23 -14.51 -0.31
C LYS A 140 5.63 -15.89 -0.59
N ILE A 141 4.69 -16.33 0.27
CA ILE A 141 3.95 -17.58 0.07
C ILE A 141 3.11 -17.49 -1.21
N LEU A 142 2.55 -16.31 -1.51
CA LEU A 142 1.82 -16.10 -2.75
C LEU A 142 2.75 -16.20 -3.96
N ASP A 143 3.95 -15.62 -3.88
CA ASP A 143 4.93 -15.64 -4.96
C ASP A 143 5.53 -17.06 -5.18
N GLU A 144 5.83 -17.81 -4.11
CA GLU A 144 6.28 -19.21 -4.17
C GLU A 144 5.20 -20.19 -4.67
N LEU A 145 3.92 -19.89 -4.38
CA LEU A 145 2.79 -20.70 -4.85
C LEU A 145 2.37 -20.35 -6.29
N GLY A 146 2.99 -19.35 -6.92
CA GLY A 146 2.66 -18.89 -8.27
C GLY A 146 1.32 -18.13 -8.32
N ILE A 147 0.92 -17.50 -7.22
CA ILE A 147 -0.30 -16.69 -7.13
C ILE A 147 -0.02 -15.31 -7.72
N ASP A 148 -0.61 -15.07 -8.89
CA ASP A 148 -0.42 -13.84 -9.65
C ASP A 148 -1.05 -12.64 -8.91
N LYS A 149 -0.20 -11.73 -8.45
CA LYS A 149 -0.56 -10.49 -7.75
C LYS A 149 -1.23 -9.55 -8.75
N LYS A 150 -2.56 -9.41 -8.71
CA LYS A 150 -3.28 -8.52 -9.62
C LYS A 150 -3.56 -7.19 -8.95
N GLU A 151 -2.77 -6.20 -9.36
CA GLU A 151 -3.10 -4.80 -9.10
C GLU A 151 -4.35 -4.43 -9.91
N LYS A 152 -5.36 -3.89 -9.24
CA LYS A 152 -6.55 -3.32 -9.86
C LYS A 152 -6.65 -1.85 -9.51
N GLY A 153 -6.85 -1.02 -10.52
CA GLY A 153 -7.19 0.38 -10.27
C GLY A 153 -8.66 0.46 -9.90
N VAL A 154 -8.99 1.22 -8.87
CA VAL A 154 -10.36 1.40 -8.39
C VAL A 154 -10.62 2.87 -8.09
N ILE A 155 -11.82 3.33 -8.41
CA ILE A 155 -12.32 4.66 -8.03
C ILE A 155 -13.46 4.48 -7.04
N TYR A 156 -13.23 4.90 -5.81
CA TYR A 156 -14.29 5.07 -4.82
C TYR A 156 -14.99 6.38 -5.06
N THR A 157 -16.31 6.39 -4.92
CA THR A 157 -17.12 7.60 -5.00
C THR A 157 -18.09 7.61 -3.85
N TYR A 158 -18.09 8.71 -3.10
CA TYR A 158 -19.04 8.95 -2.03
C TYR A 158 -19.94 10.14 -2.40
N ASP A 159 -21.25 9.92 -2.38
CA ASP A 159 -22.28 10.88 -2.80
C ASP A 159 -23.03 11.52 -1.62
N GLY A 160 -22.59 11.29 -0.38
CA GLY A 160 -23.28 11.72 0.84
C GLY A 160 -24.29 10.71 1.39
N LYS A 161 -24.51 9.59 0.70
CA LYS A 161 -25.42 8.52 1.16
C LYS A 161 -24.76 7.15 1.14
N LYS A 162 -23.97 6.87 0.12
CA LYS A 162 -23.35 5.57 -0.07
C LYS A 162 -22.00 5.67 -0.76
N HIS A 163 -21.16 4.68 -0.50
CA HIS A 163 -19.95 4.44 -1.27
C HIS A 163 -20.29 3.61 -2.50
N THR A 164 -19.70 3.99 -3.64
CA THR A 164 -19.76 3.24 -4.90
C THR A 164 -18.35 3.04 -5.42
N VAL A 165 -18.10 1.89 -6.04
CA VAL A 165 -16.77 1.49 -6.51
C VAL A 165 -16.82 1.20 -8.00
N TRP A 166 -15.83 1.71 -8.73
CA TRP A 166 -15.66 1.48 -10.16
C TRP A 166 -14.26 0.96 -10.43
N GLU A 167 -14.14 -0.20 -11.08
CA GLU A 167 -12.84 -0.68 -11.55
C GLU A 167 -12.38 0.15 -12.76
N ILE A 168 -11.08 0.45 -12.80
CA ILE A 168 -10.41 1.17 -13.88
C ILE A 168 -9.15 0.41 -14.33
N GLU A 169 -8.80 0.56 -15.60
CA GLU A 169 -7.53 0.04 -16.10
C GLU A 169 -6.35 0.85 -15.55
N LEU A 170 -5.35 0.15 -15.02
CA LEU A 170 -4.10 0.77 -14.58
C LEU A 170 -3.30 1.25 -15.78
N LYS A 171 -3.23 2.56 -15.97
CA LYS A 171 -2.22 3.17 -16.84
C LYS A 171 -0.91 3.22 -16.07
N ARG A 172 -0.13 2.13 -16.09
CA ARG A 172 1.26 2.14 -15.58
C ARG A 172 2.05 3.19 -16.35
N ASN A 173 2.32 4.32 -15.71
CA ASN A 173 3.23 5.31 -16.25
C ASN A 173 4.64 4.81 -16.01
N LYS A 174 5.44 4.61 -17.07
CA LYS A 174 6.77 3.97 -17.00
C LYS A 174 7.82 4.74 -16.19
N ASN A 175 7.50 5.91 -15.64
CA ASN A 175 8.45 6.78 -14.96
C ASN A 175 7.89 7.24 -13.60
N SER A 176 8.02 6.41 -12.58
CA SER A 176 7.97 6.85 -11.18
C SER A 176 9.39 6.87 -10.60
N GLN A 177 10.24 7.74 -11.16
CA GLN A 177 11.39 8.26 -10.44
C GLN A 177 11.55 9.77 -10.68
N LEU A 178 11.55 10.48 -9.54
CA LEU A 178 12.09 11.79 -9.22
C LEU A 178 11.40 13.04 -9.79
N ARG A 179 10.79 13.81 -8.88
CA ARG A 179 10.80 15.28 -8.94
C ARG A 179 11.06 15.88 -7.56
N LEU A 180 12.20 16.55 -7.43
CA LEU A 180 12.29 17.83 -6.75
C LEU A 180 12.96 18.79 -7.74
N SER A 181 12.27 19.90 -8.02
CA SER A 181 12.77 21.04 -8.80
C SER A 181 13.88 21.77 -8.08
#